data_AF-A0BSD0-F1
#
_entry.id   AF-A0BSD0-F1
#
_cell.length_a   1.000
_cell.length_b   1.000
_cell.length_c   1.000
_cell.angle_alpha   90.00
_cell.angle_beta   90.00
_cell.angle_gamma   90.00
#
_symmetry.space_group_name_H-M   'P 1'
#
loop_
_entity.id
_entity.type
_entity.pdbx_description
1 polymer ?
#
loop_
_entity_poly.entity_id
_entity_poly.type
_entity_poly.pdbx_seq_one_letter_code
_entity_poly.pdbx_strand_id
1 'polypeptide(L)'
;MIPPTWNEFLKFISDFQDNELDKPLLSQYIRIPNKCMTSFQIIQYFSSDFQKSKIKRKCKWGDTEKYFLIWCVSKLIVKLQIKFHEVYQCKIFETLSIILGLPEEFLLTKWLGLLNYKLKEQPWQPEEDDLLIKLRQQYSKSKDWLIIALEFIKRSQTVRYPKQIRERFNNVINPNINKNEFNQDEILFIFQQAQNKKKNWAGISKSMPHRTDNQIKNVYNSIIRKISNEIRMKNNDNKVDEQFIVNLIIQKKNYDPKFISQFYGEGGRKKPCIKIEPNSDNSYTSEPQIQGIPIQMVCPYINYSPYQFQNIYCCIPQLYLLPHQKPNAT
;
A
#
# COMPACT_ATOMS: atom_id res chain seq x y z
N MET A 1 -20.40 -8.69 -23.71
CA MET A 1 -19.23 -9.38 -24.29
C MET A 1 -18.04 -8.45 -24.16
N ILE A 2 -16.89 -8.93 -23.65
CA ILE A 2 -15.69 -8.10 -23.51
C ILE A 2 -15.06 -7.93 -24.90
N PRO A 3 -14.78 -6.71 -25.39
CA PRO A 3 -14.23 -6.51 -26.73
C PRO A 3 -12.76 -6.98 -26.79
N PRO A 4 -12.41 -7.95 -27.66
CA PRO A 4 -11.04 -8.46 -27.73
C PRO A 4 -10.09 -7.58 -28.56
N THR A 5 -10.60 -6.67 -29.40
CA THR A 5 -9.78 -5.77 -30.22
C THR A 5 -10.08 -4.29 -29.97
N TRP A 6 -9.15 -3.41 -30.37
CA TRP A 6 -9.36 -1.95 -30.29
C TRP A 6 -10.58 -1.48 -31.10
N ASN A 7 -10.79 -2.03 -32.30
CA ASN A 7 -11.93 -1.64 -33.14
C ASN A 7 -13.26 -2.08 -32.52
N GLU A 8 -13.32 -3.27 -31.93
CA GLU A 8 -14.50 -3.71 -31.18
C GLU A 8 -14.69 -2.93 -29.88
N PHE A 9 -13.60 -2.49 -29.25
CA PHE A 9 -13.67 -1.60 -28.10
C PHE A 9 -14.31 -0.27 -28.48
N LEU A 10 -13.89 0.35 -29.59
CA LEU A 10 -14.52 1.59 -30.09
C LEU A 10 -16.01 1.39 -30.42
N LYS A 11 -16.36 0.28 -31.09
CA LYS A 11 -17.77 -0.08 -31.32
C LYS A 11 -18.52 -0.29 -30.02
N PHE A 12 -17.89 -0.90 -29.02
CA PHE A 12 -18.50 -1.16 -27.72
C PHE A 12 -18.82 0.13 -26.97
N ILE A 13 -17.96 1.15 -27.07
CA ILE A 13 -18.14 2.44 -26.40
C ILE A 13 -18.80 3.51 -27.28
N SER A 14 -19.27 3.18 -28.50
CA SER A 14 -19.73 4.14 -29.51
C SER A 14 -20.70 5.18 -28.96
N ASP A 15 -21.68 4.74 -28.16
CA ASP A 15 -22.75 5.58 -27.59
C ASP A 15 -22.21 6.68 -26.65
N PHE A 16 -20.99 6.52 -26.16
CA PHE A 16 -20.34 7.43 -25.22
C PHE A 16 -19.00 7.93 -25.74
N GLN A 17 -18.59 7.56 -26.96
CA GLN A 17 -17.23 7.78 -27.45
C GLN A 17 -16.88 9.28 -27.44
N ASP A 18 -17.81 10.11 -27.90
CA ASP A 18 -17.61 11.55 -28.07
C ASP A 18 -17.97 12.37 -26.82
N ASN A 19 -18.62 11.76 -25.83
CA ASN A 19 -18.89 12.44 -24.55
C ASN A 19 -17.57 12.86 -23.90
N GLU A 20 -17.49 14.11 -23.45
CA GLU A 20 -16.32 14.54 -22.70
C GLU A 20 -16.24 13.79 -21.35
N LEU A 21 -15.02 13.64 -20.85
CA LEU A 21 -14.81 13.11 -19.51
C LEU A 21 -15.33 14.13 -18.48
N ASP A 22 -16.08 13.67 -17.48
CA ASP A 22 -16.43 14.49 -16.32
C ASP A 22 -15.17 14.71 -15.46
N LYS A 23 -14.36 15.68 -15.88
CA LYS A 23 -13.10 16.04 -15.22
C LYS A 23 -13.33 16.47 -13.76
N PRO A 24 -14.33 17.31 -13.42
CA PRO A 24 -14.64 17.62 -12.03
C PRO A 24 -14.85 16.39 -11.17
N LEU A 25 -15.67 15.43 -11.60
CA LEU A 25 -15.94 14.22 -10.81
C LEU A 25 -14.71 13.30 -10.75
N LEU A 26 -14.02 13.07 -11.87
CA LEU A 26 -12.81 12.26 -11.91
C LEU A 26 -11.68 12.85 -11.04
N SER A 27 -11.55 14.17 -11.00
CA SER A 27 -10.53 14.88 -10.22
C SER A 27 -10.64 14.65 -8.71
N GLN A 28 -11.79 14.17 -8.22
CA GLN A 28 -11.97 13.77 -6.83
C GLN A 28 -11.16 12.50 -6.51
N TYR A 29 -11.02 11.60 -7.47
CA TYR A 29 -10.40 10.29 -7.29
C TYR A 29 -8.99 10.19 -7.87
N ILE A 30 -8.75 10.79 -9.03
CA ILE A 30 -7.49 10.71 -9.79
C ILE A 30 -6.93 12.08 -10.14
N ARG A 31 -5.60 12.13 -10.27
CA ARG A 31 -4.86 13.27 -10.79
C ARG A 31 -4.96 13.28 -12.31
N ILE A 32 -5.69 14.24 -12.84
CA ILE A 32 -5.82 14.44 -14.29
C ILE A 32 -4.59 15.23 -14.78
N PRO A 33 -3.85 14.74 -15.80
CA PRO A 33 -2.74 15.47 -16.39
C PRO A 33 -3.18 16.80 -17.02
N ASN A 34 -2.28 17.79 -17.07
CA ASN A 34 -2.56 19.09 -17.69
C ASN A 34 -2.84 18.95 -19.18
N LYS A 35 -2.09 18.08 -19.86
CA LYS A 35 -2.32 17.78 -21.28
C LYS A 35 -3.57 16.91 -21.42
N CYS A 36 -4.61 17.50 -22.00
CA CYS A 36 -5.83 16.80 -22.38
C CYS A 36 -5.84 16.52 -23.90
N MET A 37 -6.52 15.45 -24.31
CA MET A 37 -6.76 15.12 -25.72
C MET A 37 -8.25 14.93 -25.97
N THR A 38 -8.70 15.23 -27.19
CA THR A 38 -10.06 14.90 -27.64
C THR A 38 -10.19 13.41 -27.94
N SER A 39 -11.41 12.87 -28.00
CA SER A 39 -11.65 11.46 -28.37
C SER A 39 -11.03 11.13 -29.74
N PHE A 40 -11.14 12.03 -30.72
CA PHE A 40 -10.49 11.89 -32.02
C PHE A 40 -8.96 11.77 -31.89
N GLN A 41 -8.32 12.67 -31.14
CA GLN A 41 -6.87 12.63 -30.92
C GLN A 41 -6.42 11.35 -30.22
N ILE A 42 -7.21 10.81 -29.30
CA ILE A 42 -6.93 9.55 -28.60
C ILE A 42 -6.98 8.35 -29.55
N ILE A 43 -8.01 8.28 -30.40
CA ILE A 43 -8.17 7.21 -31.37
C ILE A 43 -7.01 7.22 -32.38
N GLN A 44 -6.62 8.40 -32.84
CA GLN A 44 -5.45 8.57 -33.70
C GLN A 44 -4.16 8.14 -32.98
N TYR A 45 -3.93 8.63 -31.75
CA TYR A 45 -2.76 8.30 -30.94
C TYR A 45 -2.57 6.78 -30.74
N PHE A 46 -3.66 6.03 -30.52
CA PHE A 46 -3.56 4.57 -30.42
C PHE A 46 -3.03 3.95 -31.73
N SER A 47 -3.63 4.37 -32.84
CA SER A 47 -3.39 3.82 -34.19
C SER A 47 -2.02 4.20 -34.76
N SER A 48 -1.52 5.41 -34.46
CA SER A 48 -0.24 5.93 -34.95
C SER A 48 0.93 5.56 -34.04
N ASP A 49 0.85 5.96 -32.76
CA ASP A 49 2.01 6.12 -31.89
C ASP A 49 2.04 5.04 -30.81
N PHE A 50 0.91 4.79 -30.15
CA PHE A 50 0.86 3.82 -29.06
C PHE A 50 1.23 2.43 -29.55
N GLN A 51 0.68 2.00 -30.69
CA GLN A 51 0.93 0.66 -31.22
C GLN A 51 2.40 0.44 -31.62
N LYS A 52 3.02 1.45 -32.23
CA LYS A 52 4.37 1.37 -32.84
C LYS A 52 5.51 1.73 -31.89
N SER A 53 5.21 2.35 -30.75
CA SER A 53 6.24 2.92 -29.88
C SER A 53 6.80 1.93 -28.85
N LYS A 54 8.10 2.10 -28.56
CA LYS A 54 8.75 1.53 -27.36
C LYS A 54 8.17 2.09 -26.04
N ILE A 55 7.21 3.02 -26.10
CA ILE A 55 6.62 3.73 -24.96
C ILE A 55 5.71 2.81 -24.13
N LYS A 56 5.07 1.83 -24.77
CA LYS A 56 4.22 0.79 -24.15
C LYS A 56 4.80 0.18 -22.87
N ARG A 57 6.12 -0.07 -22.84
CA ARG A 57 6.82 -0.71 -21.71
C ARG A 57 7.67 0.25 -20.89
N LYS A 58 7.58 1.57 -21.12
CA LYS A 58 8.36 2.53 -20.32
C LYS A 58 7.91 2.51 -18.86
N CYS A 59 8.90 2.52 -17.97
CA CYS A 59 8.69 2.63 -16.53
C CYS A 59 7.93 3.91 -16.15
N LYS A 60 8.15 5.02 -16.88
CA LYS A 60 7.48 6.30 -16.66
C LYS A 60 6.62 6.67 -17.86
N TRP A 61 5.33 6.93 -17.60
CA TRP A 61 4.38 7.44 -18.58
C TRP A 61 4.31 8.96 -18.49
N GLY A 62 4.26 9.63 -19.64
CA GLY A 62 4.04 11.07 -19.75
C GLY A 62 2.56 11.39 -19.64
N ASP A 63 2.22 12.67 -19.80
CA ASP A 63 0.84 13.13 -19.64
C ASP A 63 -0.08 12.60 -20.75
N THR A 64 0.44 12.41 -21.96
CA THR A 64 -0.28 11.79 -23.08
C THR A 64 -0.71 10.36 -22.74
N GLU A 65 0.21 9.50 -22.29
CA GLU A 65 -0.08 8.10 -21.97
C GLU A 65 -1.02 7.97 -20.75
N LYS A 66 -0.83 8.84 -19.75
CA LYS A 66 -1.71 8.88 -18.57
C LYS A 66 -3.13 9.26 -18.97
N TYR A 67 -3.28 10.32 -19.75
CA TYR A 67 -4.60 10.78 -20.20
C TYR A 67 -5.28 9.73 -21.08
N PHE A 68 -4.53 9.07 -21.95
CA PHE A 68 -4.99 7.94 -22.75
C PHE A 68 -5.59 6.82 -21.89
N LEU A 69 -4.89 6.38 -20.83
CA LEU A 69 -5.41 5.37 -19.92
C LEU A 69 -6.63 5.85 -19.12
N ILE A 70 -6.61 7.11 -18.66
CA ILE A 70 -7.76 7.71 -17.96
C ILE A 70 -8.99 7.64 -18.86
N TRP A 71 -8.86 8.02 -20.12
CA TRP A 71 -9.95 7.96 -21.07
C TRP A 71 -10.46 6.53 -21.27
N CYS A 72 -9.57 5.57 -21.55
CA CYS A 72 -9.96 4.17 -21.76
C CYS A 72 -10.71 3.57 -20.55
N VAL A 73 -10.18 3.76 -19.34
CA VAL A 73 -10.81 3.28 -18.11
C VAL A 73 -12.15 3.98 -17.88
N SER A 74 -12.21 5.29 -18.05
CA SER A 74 -13.44 6.05 -17.82
C SER A 74 -14.56 5.66 -18.79
N LYS A 75 -14.24 5.37 -20.06
CA LYS A 75 -15.23 4.88 -21.04
C LYS A 75 -15.79 3.51 -20.66
N LEU A 76 -14.93 2.61 -20.17
CA LEU A 76 -15.37 1.31 -19.66
C LEU A 76 -16.23 1.44 -18.41
N ILE A 77 -15.86 2.30 -17.47
CA ILE A 77 -16.64 2.59 -16.26
C ILE A 77 -18.06 3.02 -16.63
N VAL A 78 -18.19 4.00 -17.53
CA VAL A 78 -19.51 4.51 -17.97
C VAL A 78 -20.29 3.42 -18.71
N LYS A 79 -19.67 2.74 -19.68
CA LYS A 79 -20.36 1.73 -20.49
C LYS A 79 -20.85 0.53 -19.67
N LEU A 80 -20.07 0.12 -18.67
CA LEU A 80 -20.39 -1.01 -17.79
C LEU A 80 -21.15 -0.59 -16.53
N GLN A 81 -21.44 0.70 -16.35
CA GLN A 81 -22.10 1.27 -15.16
C GLN A 81 -21.42 0.87 -13.84
N ILE A 82 -20.09 0.78 -13.85
CA ILE A 82 -19.29 0.39 -12.69
C ILE A 82 -19.10 1.61 -11.78
N LYS A 83 -19.15 1.42 -10.46
CA LYS A 83 -18.80 2.49 -9.53
C LYS A 83 -17.28 2.63 -9.46
N PHE A 84 -16.77 3.84 -9.26
CA PHE A 84 -15.33 4.09 -9.27
C PHE A 84 -14.53 3.19 -8.29
N HIS A 85 -15.09 2.89 -7.11
CA HIS A 85 -14.42 2.02 -6.12
C HIS A 85 -14.42 0.53 -6.49
N GLU A 86 -15.32 0.09 -7.39
CA GLU A 86 -15.46 -1.29 -7.87
C GLU A 86 -14.53 -1.59 -9.07
N VAL A 87 -13.84 -0.56 -9.59
CA VAL A 87 -12.95 -0.63 -10.77
C VAL A 87 -11.89 -1.72 -10.66
N TYR A 88 -11.49 -2.09 -9.44
CA TYR A 88 -10.44 -3.07 -9.19
C TYR A 88 -10.95 -4.51 -9.08
N GLN A 89 -12.21 -4.69 -8.72
CA GLN A 89 -12.87 -5.99 -8.56
C GLN A 89 -13.50 -6.44 -9.89
N CYS A 90 -13.63 -5.53 -10.85
CA CYS A 90 -14.15 -5.81 -12.19
C CYS A 90 -13.05 -6.14 -13.20
N LYS A 91 -13.46 -6.72 -14.33
CA LYS A 91 -12.58 -7.12 -15.44
C LYS A 91 -12.10 -5.95 -16.32
N ILE A 92 -12.07 -4.71 -15.83
CA ILE A 92 -11.68 -3.52 -16.62
C ILE A 92 -10.22 -3.66 -17.08
N PHE A 93 -9.30 -3.96 -16.16
CA PHE A 93 -7.88 -4.05 -16.51
C PHE A 93 -7.54 -5.33 -17.27
N GLU A 94 -8.26 -6.43 -17.02
CA GLU A 94 -8.20 -7.65 -17.84
C GLU A 94 -8.62 -7.35 -19.29
N THR A 95 -9.72 -6.63 -19.47
CA THR A 95 -10.21 -6.16 -20.78
C THR A 95 -9.18 -5.27 -21.47
N LEU A 96 -8.67 -4.25 -20.78
CA LEU A 96 -7.66 -3.35 -21.34
C LEU A 96 -6.33 -4.05 -21.62
N SER A 97 -5.96 -5.07 -20.83
CA SER A 97 -4.77 -5.88 -21.06
C SER A 97 -4.82 -6.54 -22.44
N ILE A 98 -5.97 -7.14 -22.77
CA ILE A 98 -6.22 -7.76 -24.08
C ILE A 98 -6.20 -6.71 -25.20
N ILE A 99 -6.98 -5.63 -25.05
CA ILE A 99 -7.14 -4.59 -26.08
C ILE A 99 -5.82 -3.88 -26.39
N LEU A 100 -5.05 -3.54 -25.34
CA LEU A 100 -3.83 -2.74 -25.45
C LEU A 100 -2.57 -3.60 -25.66
N GLY A 101 -2.67 -4.92 -25.47
CA GLY A 101 -1.55 -5.85 -25.52
C GLY A 101 -0.49 -5.56 -24.44
N LEU A 102 -0.94 -5.25 -23.22
CA LEU A 102 -0.09 -4.90 -22.08
C LEU A 102 -0.47 -5.74 -20.85
N PRO A 103 0.48 -6.19 -20.01
CA PRO A 103 0.14 -6.93 -18.79
C PRO A 103 -0.83 -6.17 -17.89
N GLU A 104 -1.80 -6.87 -17.32
CA GLU A 104 -2.81 -6.29 -16.43
C GLU A 104 -2.15 -5.58 -15.23
N GLU A 105 -1.16 -6.23 -14.62
CA GLU A 105 -0.42 -5.72 -13.46
C GLU A 105 0.28 -4.40 -13.78
N PHE A 106 0.77 -4.26 -15.02
CA PHE A 106 1.39 -3.04 -15.49
C PHE A 106 0.36 -1.91 -15.58
N LEU A 107 -0.80 -2.15 -16.19
CA LEU A 107 -1.88 -1.17 -16.31
C LEU A 107 -2.42 -0.75 -14.94
N LEU A 108 -2.65 -1.71 -14.04
CA LEU A 108 -3.04 -1.46 -12.66
C LEU A 108 -2.01 -0.57 -11.97
N THR A 109 -0.71 -0.87 -12.10
CA THR A 109 0.35 -0.04 -11.50
C THR A 109 0.32 1.40 -12.03
N LYS A 110 0.06 1.60 -13.33
CA LYS A 110 -0.09 2.96 -13.90
C LYS A 110 -1.30 3.67 -13.34
N TRP A 111 -2.44 2.98 -13.25
CA TRP A 111 -3.67 3.51 -12.71
C TRP A 111 -3.52 3.91 -11.23
N LEU A 112 -2.89 3.07 -10.40
CA LEU A 112 -2.61 3.39 -8.99
C LEU A 112 -1.72 4.63 -8.84
N GLY A 113 -0.80 4.85 -9.79
CA GLY A 113 0.02 6.06 -9.85
C GLY A 113 -0.77 7.35 -10.09
N LEU A 114 -2.01 7.25 -10.59
CA LEU A 114 -2.89 8.39 -10.85
C LEU A 114 -3.76 8.75 -9.65
N LEU A 115 -4.00 7.85 -8.70
CA LEU A 115 -4.92 8.13 -7.59
C LEU A 115 -4.46 9.31 -6.72
N ASN A 116 -5.44 10.06 -6.23
CA ASN A 116 -5.22 11.18 -5.35
C ASN A 116 -4.65 10.76 -3.99
N TYR A 117 -3.82 11.63 -3.42
CA TYR A 117 -3.12 11.34 -2.16
C TYR A 117 -4.04 11.29 -0.95
N LYS A 118 -5.23 11.92 -0.99
CA LYS A 118 -6.20 11.91 0.11
C LYS A 118 -6.74 10.51 0.43
N LEU A 119 -6.67 9.57 -0.52
CA LEU A 119 -6.99 8.17 -0.30
C LEU A 119 -5.89 7.41 0.48
N LYS A 120 -4.73 8.04 0.72
CA LYS A 120 -3.54 7.37 1.30
C LYS A 120 -3.57 7.30 2.83
N GLU A 121 -4.44 8.01 3.53
CA GLU A 121 -4.36 8.17 5.00
C GLU A 121 -5.48 7.46 5.77
N GLN A 122 -6.17 6.50 5.15
CA GLN A 122 -7.20 5.74 5.86
C GLN A 122 -6.58 4.86 6.97
N PRO A 123 -7.20 4.77 8.16
CA PRO A 123 -6.76 3.82 9.18
C PRO A 123 -6.91 2.39 8.66
N TRP A 124 -6.03 1.48 9.10
CA TRP A 124 -6.13 0.06 8.78
C TRP A 124 -7.23 -0.58 9.62
N GLN A 125 -8.12 -1.29 8.94
CA GLN A 125 -9.17 -2.09 9.57
C GLN A 125 -8.67 -3.52 9.88
N PRO A 126 -9.24 -4.20 10.88
CA PRO A 126 -8.87 -5.59 11.21
C PRO A 126 -9.02 -6.54 10.00
N GLU A 127 -10.07 -6.37 9.20
CA GLU A 127 -10.33 -7.20 8.01
C GLU A 127 -9.23 -7.04 6.95
N GLU A 128 -8.67 -5.82 6.83
CA GLU A 128 -7.53 -5.54 5.97
C GLU A 128 -6.26 -6.27 6.47
N ASP A 129 -6.04 -6.29 7.78
CA ASP A 129 -4.89 -6.99 8.36
C ASP A 129 -4.98 -8.50 8.11
N ASP A 130 -6.15 -9.09 8.32
CA ASP A 130 -6.40 -10.52 8.09
C ASP A 130 -6.20 -10.88 6.61
N LEU A 131 -6.74 -10.08 5.69
CA LEU A 131 -6.53 -10.26 4.26
C LEU A 131 -5.03 -10.18 3.90
N LEU A 132 -4.31 -9.21 4.45
CA LEU A 132 -2.90 -9.04 4.18
C LEU A 132 -2.05 -10.19 4.72
N ILE A 133 -2.38 -10.74 5.89
CA ILE A 133 -1.72 -11.94 6.44
C ILE A 133 -1.91 -13.13 5.49
N LYS A 134 -3.16 -13.41 5.07
CA LYS A 134 -3.49 -14.49 4.13
C LYS A 134 -2.73 -14.34 2.80
N LEU A 135 -2.74 -13.14 2.23
CA LEU A 135 -2.00 -12.85 1.00
C LEU A 135 -0.50 -13.03 1.19
N ARG A 136 0.07 -12.59 2.31
CA ARG A 136 1.50 -12.76 2.55
C ARG A 136 1.91 -14.22 2.71
N GLN A 137 1.04 -15.07 3.27
CA GLN A 137 1.25 -16.52 3.33
C GLN A 137 1.18 -17.15 1.92
N GLN A 138 0.16 -16.79 1.15
CA GLN A 138 -0.03 -17.28 -0.23
C GLN A 138 1.15 -16.91 -1.14
N TYR A 139 1.63 -15.67 -1.05
CA TYR A 139 2.75 -15.16 -1.85
C TYR A 139 4.06 -15.13 -1.04
N SER A 140 4.26 -16.08 -0.14
CA SER A 140 5.39 -16.13 0.82
C SER A 140 6.77 -16.07 0.17
N LYS A 141 6.92 -16.66 -1.02
CA LYS A 141 8.17 -16.64 -1.81
C LYS A 141 8.41 -15.32 -2.55
N SER A 142 7.38 -14.49 -2.72
CA SER A 142 7.51 -13.21 -3.41
C SER A 142 8.17 -12.18 -2.50
N LYS A 143 9.31 -11.62 -2.94
CA LYS A 143 9.88 -10.39 -2.38
C LYS A 143 9.17 -9.14 -2.91
N ASP A 144 8.26 -9.31 -3.86
CA ASP A 144 7.60 -8.21 -4.54
C ASP A 144 6.27 -7.86 -3.86
N TRP A 145 6.32 -6.79 -3.07
CA TRP A 145 5.16 -6.19 -2.42
C TRP A 145 4.16 -5.60 -3.42
N LEU A 146 4.57 -5.36 -4.68
CA LEU A 146 3.65 -4.92 -5.73
C LEU A 146 2.58 -5.97 -5.98
N ILE A 147 2.97 -7.23 -6.18
CA ILE A 147 2.03 -8.33 -6.44
C ILE A 147 1.02 -8.46 -5.30
N ILE A 148 1.51 -8.46 -4.05
CA ILE A 148 0.64 -8.54 -2.87
C ILE A 148 -0.33 -7.36 -2.82
N ALA A 149 0.12 -6.15 -3.14
CA ALA A 149 -0.74 -4.96 -3.16
C ALA A 149 -1.80 -5.02 -4.27
N LEU A 150 -1.45 -5.50 -5.47
CA LEU A 150 -2.40 -5.67 -6.56
C LEU A 150 -3.50 -6.68 -6.19
N GLU A 151 -3.12 -7.82 -5.62
CA GLU A 151 -4.08 -8.82 -5.13
C GLU A 151 -4.91 -8.32 -3.95
N PHE A 152 -4.30 -7.53 -3.06
CA PHE A 152 -5.01 -6.88 -1.96
C PHE A 152 -6.10 -5.97 -2.48
N ILE A 153 -5.80 -5.11 -3.46
CA ILE A 153 -6.76 -4.14 -4.01
C ILE A 153 -7.91 -4.83 -4.76
N LYS A 154 -7.66 -5.98 -5.39
CA LYS A 154 -8.70 -6.80 -6.03
C LYS A 154 -9.69 -7.44 -5.03
N ARG A 155 -9.29 -7.59 -3.76
CA ARG A 155 -10.06 -8.32 -2.73
C ARG A 155 -10.53 -7.43 -1.57
N SER A 156 -9.94 -6.25 -1.42
CA SER A 156 -10.30 -5.25 -0.42
C SER A 156 -11.21 -4.18 -1.01
N GLN A 157 -11.98 -3.52 -0.15
CA GLN A 157 -12.75 -2.31 -0.50
C GLN A 157 -11.89 -1.04 -0.46
N THR A 158 -10.70 -1.12 0.10
CA THR A 158 -9.74 -0.02 0.24
C THR A 158 -8.57 -0.18 -0.72
N VAL A 159 -8.01 0.95 -1.14
CA VAL A 159 -6.79 0.96 -1.95
C VAL A 159 -5.57 1.22 -1.06
N ARG A 160 -4.64 0.27 -1.05
CA ARG A 160 -3.37 0.37 -0.30
C ARG A 160 -2.19 0.27 -1.25
N TYR A 161 -1.28 1.22 -1.20
CA TYR A 161 -0.09 1.19 -2.03
C TYR A 161 0.90 0.10 -1.58
N PRO A 162 1.76 -0.41 -2.49
CA PRO A 162 2.78 -1.40 -2.16
C PRO A 162 3.65 -1.03 -0.95
N LYS A 163 4.02 0.26 -0.84
CA LYS A 163 4.76 0.77 0.31
C LYS A 163 3.98 0.62 1.62
N GLN A 164 2.70 0.96 1.62
CA GLN A 164 1.85 0.89 2.80
C GLN A 164 1.61 -0.55 3.23
N ILE A 165 1.32 -1.43 2.28
CA ILE A 165 1.18 -2.87 2.48
C ILE A 165 2.44 -3.44 3.14
N ARG A 166 3.61 -3.14 2.57
CA ARG A 166 4.91 -3.54 3.12
C ARG A 166 5.13 -3.04 4.54
N GLU A 167 4.92 -1.74 4.75
CA GLU A 167 5.13 -1.10 6.06
C GLU A 167 4.17 -1.65 7.11
N ARG A 168 2.91 -1.89 6.76
CA ARG A 168 1.92 -2.49 7.66
C ARG A 168 2.32 -3.89 8.06
N PHE A 169 2.66 -4.74 7.09
CA PHE A 169 3.11 -6.10 7.36
C PHE A 169 4.36 -6.10 8.24
N ASN A 170 5.44 -5.47 7.78
CA ASN A 170 6.75 -5.57 8.42
C ASN A 170 6.84 -4.90 9.79
N ASN A 171 5.97 -3.92 10.10
CA ASN A 171 6.07 -3.17 11.35
C ASN A 171 4.95 -3.45 12.36
N VAL A 172 3.84 -4.07 11.95
CA VAL A 172 2.66 -4.20 12.81
C VAL A 172 2.12 -5.64 12.89
N ILE A 173 1.83 -6.25 11.74
CA ILE A 173 1.03 -7.49 11.71
C ILE A 173 1.83 -8.76 11.42
N ASN A 174 3.12 -8.65 11.06
CA ASN A 174 3.98 -9.82 10.93
C ASN A 174 4.01 -10.59 12.26
N PRO A 175 3.66 -11.89 12.27
CA PRO A 175 3.60 -12.70 13.49
C PRO A 175 4.94 -12.81 14.21
N ASN A 176 6.06 -12.62 13.49
CA ASN A 176 7.39 -12.65 14.06
C ASN A 176 7.77 -11.37 14.83
N ILE A 177 6.89 -10.38 14.92
CA ILE A 177 7.15 -9.14 15.65
C ILE A 177 6.80 -9.34 17.12
N ASN A 178 7.76 -9.06 17.98
CA ASN A 178 7.52 -8.96 19.42
C ASN A 178 6.83 -7.62 19.74
N LYS A 179 5.58 -7.71 20.21
CA LYS A 179 4.75 -6.57 20.61
C LYS A 179 4.87 -6.20 22.09
N ASN A 180 5.61 -6.99 22.87
CA ASN A 180 5.87 -6.71 24.27
C ASN A 180 6.74 -5.47 24.42
N GLU A 181 6.77 -4.91 25.62
CA GLU A 181 7.63 -3.79 25.96
C GLU A 181 9.12 -4.16 25.80
N PHE A 182 9.95 -3.18 25.44
CA PHE A 182 11.40 -3.33 25.44
C PHE A 182 11.90 -3.45 26.88
N ASN A 183 12.72 -4.46 27.14
CA ASN A 183 13.39 -4.58 28.43
C ASN A 183 14.59 -3.62 28.53
N GLN A 184 15.16 -3.52 29.72
CA GLN A 184 16.25 -2.57 30.00
C GLN A 184 17.52 -2.89 29.21
N ASP A 185 17.88 -4.17 29.10
CA ASP A 185 19.06 -4.61 28.35
C ASP A 185 18.90 -4.30 26.86
N GLU A 186 17.71 -4.51 26.30
CA GLU A 186 17.35 -4.14 24.94
C GLU A 186 17.48 -2.62 24.74
N ILE A 187 17.01 -1.80 25.67
CA ILE A 187 17.11 -0.34 25.59
C ILE A 187 18.58 0.10 25.65
N LEU A 188 19.36 -0.38 26.62
CA LEU A 188 20.78 -0.07 26.74
C LEU A 188 21.55 -0.46 25.48
N PHE A 189 21.27 -1.65 24.93
CA PHE A 189 21.85 -2.11 23.68
C PHE A 189 21.51 -1.18 22.51
N ILE A 190 20.27 -0.69 22.41
CA ILE A 190 19.87 0.27 21.38
C ILE A 190 20.73 1.54 21.45
N PHE A 191 20.94 2.11 22.64
CA PHE A 191 21.72 3.33 22.80
C PHE A 191 23.20 3.14 22.46
N GLN A 192 23.81 2.05 22.92
CA GLN A 192 25.19 1.70 22.59
C GLN A 192 25.36 1.52 21.07
N GLN A 193 24.44 0.78 20.44
CA GLN A 193 24.54 0.51 19.01
C GLN A 193 24.16 1.72 18.15
N ALA A 194 23.28 2.60 18.61
CA ALA A 194 22.95 3.84 17.93
C ALA A 194 24.18 4.77 17.83
N GLN A 195 25.00 4.82 18.89
CA GLN A 195 26.28 5.55 18.88
C GLN A 195 27.28 4.91 17.91
N ASN A 196 27.47 3.59 18.01
CA ASN A 196 28.46 2.86 17.20
C ASN A 196 28.10 2.83 15.70
N LYS A 197 26.81 2.59 15.37
CA LYS A 197 26.32 2.40 14.01
C LYS A 197 25.69 3.67 13.40
N LYS A 198 25.90 4.85 14.00
CA LYS A 198 25.36 6.14 13.52
C LYS A 198 23.85 6.08 13.23
N LYS A 199 23.06 5.52 14.16
CA LYS A 199 21.60 5.36 14.04
C LYS A 199 21.13 4.55 12.82
N ASN A 200 21.93 3.58 12.34
CA ASN A 200 21.50 2.61 11.34
C ASN A 200 20.47 1.61 11.92
N TRP A 201 19.20 2.01 12.02
CA TRP A 201 18.13 1.23 12.64
C TRP A 201 17.95 -0.17 12.04
N ALA A 202 18.01 -0.28 10.71
CA ALA A 202 17.93 -1.56 10.02
C ALA A 202 19.12 -2.47 10.39
N GLY A 203 20.32 -1.91 10.54
CA GLY A 203 21.50 -2.62 11.00
C GLY A 203 21.48 -2.99 12.49
N ILE A 204 20.75 -2.26 13.33
CA ILE A 204 20.54 -2.57 14.75
C ILE A 204 19.48 -3.67 14.90
N SER A 205 18.37 -3.58 14.15
CA SER A 205 17.29 -4.58 14.13
C SER A 205 17.80 -5.98 13.78
N LYS A 206 18.80 -6.10 12.89
CA LYS A 206 19.46 -7.39 12.60
C LYS A 206 20.11 -8.07 13.82
N SER A 207 20.45 -7.30 14.85
CA SER A 207 21.02 -7.80 16.10
C SER A 207 19.99 -7.94 17.23
N MET A 208 18.72 -7.61 16.98
CA MET A 208 17.63 -7.69 17.95
C MET A 208 16.49 -8.54 17.36
N PRO A 209 16.46 -9.85 17.60
CA PRO A 209 15.47 -10.73 17.01
C PRO A 209 14.06 -10.26 17.40
N HIS A 210 13.11 -10.37 16.46
CA HIS A 210 11.71 -9.98 16.64
C HIS A 210 11.44 -8.48 16.89
N ARG A 211 12.47 -7.62 16.90
CA ARG A 211 12.32 -6.16 16.98
C ARG A 211 12.53 -5.51 15.64
N THR A 212 11.59 -4.66 15.22
CA THR A 212 11.67 -3.94 13.95
C THR A 212 12.53 -2.69 14.08
N ASP A 213 13.14 -2.26 12.97
CA ASP A 213 13.88 -1.01 12.89
C ASP A 213 13.01 0.20 13.29
N ASN A 214 11.72 0.17 12.95
CA ASN A 214 10.77 1.19 13.36
C ASN A 214 10.52 1.19 14.88
N GLN A 215 10.35 0.02 15.52
CA GLN A 215 10.22 -0.07 16.97
C GLN A 215 11.45 0.49 17.68
N ILE A 216 12.65 0.10 17.25
CA ILE A 216 13.93 0.55 17.83
C ILE A 216 14.07 2.07 17.74
N LYS A 217 13.86 2.64 16.55
CA LYS A 217 13.87 4.09 16.33
C LYS A 217 12.86 4.81 17.23
N ASN A 218 11.66 4.26 17.37
CA ASN A 218 10.60 4.87 18.16
C ASN A 218 10.93 4.88 19.66
N VAL A 219 11.50 3.78 20.18
CA VAL A 219 11.96 3.69 21.58
C VAL A 219 13.05 4.73 21.84
N TYR A 220 14.08 4.73 21.00
CA TYR A 220 15.19 5.69 21.11
C TYR A 220 14.70 7.14 21.12
N ASN A 221 13.90 7.54 20.12
CA ASN A 221 13.38 8.90 20.02
C ASN A 221 12.44 9.27 21.18
N SER A 222 11.65 8.30 21.68
CA SER A 222 10.75 8.54 22.81
C SER A 222 11.53 8.83 24.09
N ILE A 223 12.59 8.09 24.36
CA ILE A 223 13.45 8.27 25.54
C ILE A 223 14.24 9.58 25.42
N ILE A 224 14.90 9.83 24.28
CA ILE A 224 15.62 11.10 24.04
C ILE A 224 14.71 12.30 24.27
N ARG A 225 13.51 12.30 23.68
CA ARG A 225 12.55 13.40 23.83
C ARG A 225 12.10 13.59 25.27
N LYS A 226 11.83 12.51 26.01
CA LYS A 226 11.41 12.59 27.42
C LYS A 226 12.51 13.19 28.29
N ILE A 227 13.73 12.66 28.21
CA ILE A 227 14.87 13.17 29.00
C ILE A 227 15.21 14.61 28.63
N SER A 228 15.21 14.94 27.32
CA SER A 228 15.42 16.31 26.85
C SER A 228 14.40 17.28 27.46
N ASN A 229 13.12 16.91 27.49
CA ASN A 229 12.07 17.73 28.10
C ASN A 229 12.25 17.88 29.61
N GLU A 230 12.65 16.84 30.34
CA GLU A 230 12.88 16.95 31.79
C GLU A 230 14.04 17.88 32.13
N ILE A 231 15.16 17.76 31.40
CA ILE A 231 16.32 18.63 31.60
C ILE A 231 15.95 20.08 31.32
N ARG A 232 15.15 20.33 30.26
CA ARG A 232 14.60 21.67 29.95
C ARG A 232 13.78 22.24 31.11
N MET A 233 12.90 21.44 31.69
CA MET A 233 12.05 21.87 32.81
C MET A 233 12.85 22.16 34.09
N LYS A 234 13.97 21.47 34.32
CA LYS A 234 14.81 21.68 35.51
C LYS A 234 15.78 22.85 35.37
N ASN A 235 16.34 23.06 34.19
CA ASN A 235 17.46 23.98 33.99
C ASN A 235 17.09 25.29 33.25
N ASN A 236 15.82 25.48 32.85
CA ASN A 236 15.38 26.62 32.01
C ASN A 236 16.17 26.79 30.69
N ASP A 237 16.85 25.73 30.26
CA ASP A 237 17.81 25.76 29.16
C ASP A 237 17.16 25.24 27.87
N ASN A 238 17.28 25.98 26.76
CA ASN A 238 16.50 25.68 25.55
C ASN A 238 17.06 24.53 24.68
N LYS A 239 18.32 24.14 24.87
CA LYS A 239 18.99 23.17 23.99
C LYS A 239 19.80 22.14 24.77
N VAL A 240 19.24 20.94 24.88
CA VAL A 240 19.92 19.77 25.44
C VAL A 240 20.56 19.00 24.29
N ASP A 241 21.88 18.79 24.38
CA ASP A 241 22.60 17.99 23.40
C ASP A 241 22.22 16.51 23.49
N GLU A 242 21.98 15.89 22.34
CA GLU A 242 21.60 14.48 22.24
C GLU A 242 22.77 13.58 22.67
N GLN A 243 24.01 13.94 22.33
CA GLN A 243 25.18 13.15 22.68
C GLN A 243 25.42 13.14 24.19
N PHE A 244 25.16 14.25 24.87
CA PHE A 244 25.12 14.31 26.33
C PHE A 244 24.11 13.32 26.92
N ILE A 245 22.87 13.26 26.41
CA ILE A 245 21.85 12.31 26.88
C ILE A 245 22.29 10.86 26.62
N VAL A 246 22.81 10.57 25.43
CA VAL A 246 23.30 9.23 25.07
C VAL A 246 24.45 8.80 25.99
N ASN A 247 25.43 9.66 26.21
CA ASN A 247 26.55 9.39 27.12
C ASN A 247 26.07 9.18 28.55
N LEU A 248 25.11 9.99 29.02
CA LEU A 248 24.49 9.83 30.33
C LEU A 248 23.86 8.44 30.49
N ILE A 249 23.12 7.96 29.49
CA ILE A 249 22.49 6.63 29.49
C ILE A 249 23.55 5.52 29.49
N ILE A 250 24.59 5.63 28.66
CA ILE A 250 25.61 4.58 28.51
C ILE A 250 26.55 4.51 29.71
N GLN A 251 27.05 5.66 30.18
CA GLN A 251 28.04 5.74 31.26
C GLN A 251 27.46 5.32 32.60
N LYS A 252 26.19 5.65 32.85
CA LYS A 252 25.64 5.40 34.18
C LYS A 252 25.37 3.93 34.45
N LYS A 253 25.30 3.03 33.45
CA LYS A 253 25.01 1.55 33.54
C LYS A 253 23.90 1.09 34.52
N ASN A 254 23.28 2.02 35.25
CA ASN A 254 22.76 1.83 36.60
C ASN A 254 21.93 3.08 37.00
N TYR A 255 21.08 3.56 36.09
CA TYR A 255 19.92 4.32 36.52
C TYR A 255 18.84 3.31 36.88
N ASP A 256 18.25 3.49 38.07
CA ASP A 256 17.19 2.65 38.65
C ASP A 256 16.32 2.03 37.55
N PRO A 257 16.14 0.69 37.52
CA PRO A 257 15.13 0.02 36.72
C PRO A 257 13.80 0.79 36.58
N LYS A 258 13.40 1.51 37.64
CA LYS A 258 12.21 2.37 37.68
C LYS A 258 12.31 3.65 36.84
N PHE A 259 13.49 4.22 36.64
CA PHE A 259 13.70 5.45 35.86
C PHE A 259 13.46 5.21 34.37
N ILE A 260 14.07 4.16 33.78
CA ILE A 260 13.80 3.83 32.37
C ILE A 260 12.32 3.41 32.19
N SER A 261 11.75 2.65 33.12
CA SER A 261 10.33 2.28 33.07
C SER A 261 9.38 3.48 33.26
N GLN A 262 9.77 4.51 34.02
CA GLN A 262 9.02 5.77 34.14
C GLN A 262 8.94 6.50 32.79
N PHE A 263 9.97 6.41 31.96
CA PHE A 263 9.95 6.95 30.60
C PHE A 263 9.42 5.98 29.55
N TYR A 264 9.25 4.71 29.89
CA TYR A 264 8.81 3.67 28.98
C TYR A 264 7.94 2.66 29.75
N GLY A 265 6.61 2.87 29.75
CA GLY A 265 5.70 1.95 30.47
C GLY A 265 4.22 2.30 30.54
N GLU A 266 3.78 3.58 30.59
CA GLU A 266 2.35 3.83 30.90
C GLU A 266 1.59 4.82 29.98
N GLY A 267 2.25 5.38 28.96
CA GLY A 267 1.69 6.52 28.20
C GLY A 267 1.25 6.27 26.75
N GLY A 268 1.37 5.04 26.24
CA GLY A 268 0.91 4.73 24.88
C GLY A 268 -0.58 4.47 24.89
N ARG A 269 -1.39 5.19 24.10
CA ARG A 269 -2.80 4.84 23.84
C ARG A 269 -2.87 3.33 23.54
N LYS A 270 -3.34 2.51 24.48
CA LYS A 270 -3.53 1.08 24.28
C LYS A 270 -4.59 0.92 23.20
N LYS A 271 -4.17 0.66 21.95
CA LYS A 271 -5.07 0.04 20.98
C LYS A 271 -5.18 -1.44 21.36
N PRO A 272 -6.40 -2.01 21.37
CA PRO A 272 -6.59 -3.39 21.80
C PRO A 272 -5.77 -4.33 20.90
N CYS A 273 -4.85 -5.07 21.52
CA CYS A 273 -4.18 -6.19 20.88
C CYS A 273 -5.15 -7.37 20.87
N ILE A 274 -5.43 -7.92 19.68
CA ILE A 274 -6.10 -9.21 19.52
C ILE A 274 -5.21 -10.27 20.19
N LYS A 275 -5.72 -10.91 21.25
CA LYS A 275 -5.09 -12.08 21.87
C LYS A 275 -5.33 -13.26 20.93
N ILE A 276 -4.28 -13.78 20.32
CA ILE A 276 -4.32 -15.09 19.68
C ILE A 276 -3.82 -16.07 20.74
N GLU A 277 -4.68 -16.97 21.19
CA GLU A 277 -4.30 -18.05 22.09
C GLU A 277 -3.37 -19.03 21.35
N PRO A 278 -2.30 -19.52 22.01
CA PRO A 278 -1.40 -20.47 21.39
C PRO A 278 -2.09 -21.83 21.30
N ASN A 279 -2.44 -22.24 20.08
CA ASN A 279 -2.69 -23.66 19.81
C ASN A 279 -1.36 -24.40 19.97
N SER A 280 -1.33 -25.25 20.99
CA SER A 280 -0.37 -26.33 21.16
C SER A 280 -0.38 -27.21 19.92
N ASP A 281 0.71 -27.20 19.16
CA ASP A 281 1.29 -28.37 18.51
C ASP A 281 2.61 -27.96 17.83
N ASN A 282 3.67 -27.94 18.64
CA ASN A 282 5.04 -28.01 18.13
C ASN A 282 5.41 -29.50 18.01
N SER A 283 5.64 -29.97 16.78
CA SER A 283 6.64 -31.00 16.55
C SER A 283 7.54 -30.57 15.39
N TYR A 284 8.80 -30.28 15.73
CA TYR A 284 9.89 -30.17 14.78
C TYR A 284 10.15 -31.54 14.17
N THR A 285 10.53 -31.60 12.89
CA THR A 285 11.80 -32.20 12.44
C THR A 285 12.03 -32.05 10.93
N SER A 286 13.28 -31.74 10.59
CA SER A 286 14.01 -32.05 9.34
C SER A 286 13.86 -31.11 8.13
N GLU A 287 14.93 -30.33 7.89
CA GLU A 287 15.32 -29.86 6.56
C GLU A 287 15.58 -31.05 5.62
N PRO A 288 15.20 -30.95 4.34
CA PRO A 288 15.94 -31.63 3.28
C PRO A 288 16.61 -30.64 2.34
N GLN A 289 17.85 -31.01 2.00
CA GLN A 289 18.74 -30.36 1.05
C GLN A 289 18.18 -30.38 -0.39
N ILE A 290 18.61 -29.38 -1.15
CA ILE A 290 18.19 -29.00 -2.51
C ILE A 290 18.55 -30.08 -3.55
N GLN A 291 17.64 -30.36 -4.49
CA GLN A 291 17.99 -30.70 -5.88
C GLN A 291 16.99 -30.06 -6.86
N GLY A 292 17.53 -29.53 -7.96
CA GLY A 292 16.87 -28.56 -8.85
C GLY A 292 15.78 -29.13 -9.75
N ILE A 293 14.74 -28.32 -9.97
CA ILE A 293 13.71 -28.51 -10.99
C ILE A 293 13.46 -27.15 -11.68
N PRO A 294 13.41 -27.08 -13.02
CA PRO A 294 13.24 -25.83 -13.75
C PRO A 294 11.87 -25.20 -13.50
N ILE A 295 11.86 -23.87 -13.35
CA ILE A 295 10.67 -23.04 -13.13
C ILE A 295 9.84 -23.02 -14.43
N GLN A 296 8.79 -23.83 -14.49
CA GLN A 296 7.62 -23.52 -15.30
C GLN A 296 6.55 -22.93 -14.39
N MET A 297 6.36 -21.61 -14.48
CA MET A 297 5.25 -20.90 -13.85
C MET A 297 3.95 -21.31 -14.55
N VAL A 298 3.20 -22.21 -13.93
CA VAL A 298 1.77 -22.37 -14.19
C VAL A 298 1.07 -22.06 -12.88
N CYS A 299 0.42 -20.89 -12.80
CA CYS A 299 -0.51 -20.57 -11.72
C CYS A 299 -1.80 -21.38 -11.96
N PRO A 300 -2.24 -22.25 -11.05
CA PRO A 300 -3.57 -22.84 -11.12
C PRO A 300 -4.59 -21.78 -10.69
N TYR A 301 -5.43 -21.37 -11.64
CA TYR A 301 -6.65 -20.62 -11.38
C TYR A 301 -7.57 -21.45 -10.49
N ILE A 302 -7.86 -20.99 -9.29
CA ILE A 302 -8.96 -21.51 -8.47
C ILE A 302 -10.12 -20.53 -8.57
N ASN A 303 -11.21 -20.99 -9.17
CA ASN A 303 -12.51 -20.32 -9.21
C ASN A 303 -13.03 -20.11 -7.79
N TYR A 304 -13.35 -18.86 -7.45
CA TYR A 304 -14.26 -18.56 -6.34
C TYR A 304 -15.44 -17.73 -6.85
N SER A 305 -16.64 -18.18 -6.47
CA SER A 305 -17.93 -17.56 -6.72
C SER A 305 -18.05 -16.24 -5.93
N PRO A 306 -18.42 -15.10 -6.56
CA PRO A 306 -18.52 -13.82 -5.88
C PRO A 306 -19.96 -13.57 -5.40
N TYR A 307 -20.45 -14.31 -4.41
CA TYR A 307 -21.71 -13.96 -3.74
C TYR A 307 -21.67 -14.32 -2.26
N GLN A 308 -21.56 -13.29 -1.41
CA GLN A 308 -22.26 -13.09 -0.13
C GLN A 308 -21.43 -12.21 0.79
N PHE A 309 -21.54 -10.89 0.66
CA PHE A 309 -21.38 -9.97 1.80
C PHE A 309 -22.35 -8.81 1.59
N GLN A 310 -23.57 -8.98 2.10
CA GLN A 310 -24.50 -7.88 2.35
C GLN A 310 -24.12 -7.19 3.66
N ASN A 311 -24.28 -5.86 3.65
CA ASN A 311 -24.23 -4.93 4.76
C ASN A 311 -22.84 -4.67 5.36
N ILE A 312 -22.31 -3.47 5.08
CA ILE A 312 -22.10 -2.39 6.06
C ILE A 312 -21.72 -1.13 5.25
N TYR A 313 -22.60 -0.14 5.28
CA TYR A 313 -22.34 1.20 4.78
C TYR A 313 -21.54 1.98 5.83
N CYS A 314 -20.39 2.55 5.45
CA CYS A 314 -19.87 3.76 6.10
C CYS A 314 -19.01 4.58 5.12
N CYS A 315 -19.59 5.71 4.69
CA CYS A 315 -18.91 6.97 4.37
C CYS A 315 -18.01 7.06 3.12
N ILE A 316 -18.59 6.89 1.93
CA ILE A 316 -18.19 7.61 0.71
C ILE A 316 -19.48 8.15 0.07
N PRO A 317 -19.57 9.44 -0.30
CA PRO A 317 -20.76 9.97 -0.98
C PRO A 317 -21.07 9.14 -2.22
N GLN A 318 -22.30 8.62 -2.31
CA GLN A 318 -22.82 7.94 -3.50
C GLN A 318 -22.88 8.96 -4.65
N LEU A 319 -21.86 8.97 -5.52
CA LEU A 319 -21.86 9.81 -6.71
C LEU A 319 -21.77 8.92 -7.93
N TYR A 320 -22.88 8.88 -8.67
CA TYR A 320 -22.96 8.26 -9.98
C TYR A 320 -22.18 9.10 -11.00
N LEU A 321 -21.34 8.47 -11.82
CA LEU A 321 -20.89 9.05 -13.10
C LEU A 321 -22.04 8.87 -14.12
N LEU A 322 -23.16 9.56 -13.92
CA LEU A 322 -24.25 9.58 -14.91
C LEU A 322 -24.01 10.75 -15.87
N PRO A 323 -24.21 10.56 -17.19
CA PRO A 323 -24.19 11.68 -18.12
C PRO A 323 -25.35 12.61 -17.82
N HIS A 324 -25.08 13.92 -17.70
CA HIS A 324 -26.12 14.93 -17.78
C HIS A 324 -26.75 14.87 -19.17
N GLN A 325 -27.94 14.28 -19.27
CA GLN A 325 -28.81 14.50 -20.43
C GLN A 325 -29.25 15.96 -20.38
N LYS A 326 -28.81 16.78 -21.34
CA LYS A 326 -29.42 18.10 -21.56
C LYS A 326 -30.87 17.83 -22.01
N PRO A 327 -31.88 18.47 -21.40
CA PRO A 327 -33.23 18.38 -21.92
C PRO A 327 -33.27 18.99 -23.32
N ASN A 328 -33.77 18.23 -24.29
CA ASN A 328 -34.14 18.75 -25.60
C ASN A 328 -35.28 19.74 -25.38
N ALA A 329 -35.01 21.02 -25.59
CA ALA A 329 -36.06 22.01 -25.79
C ALA A 329 -36.52 21.91 -27.25
N THR A 330 -37.72 21.38 -27.44
CA THR A 330 -38.58 21.57 -28.62
C THR A 330 -38.99 23.02 -28.78
#